data_AF-A0A3N5G4V5-F1
#
_entry.id   AF-A0A3N5G4V5-F1
#
_cell.length_a   1.000
_cell.length_b   1.000
_cell.length_c   1.000
_cell.angle_alpha   90.00
_cell.angle_beta   90.00
_cell.angle_gamma   90.00
#
_symmetry.space_group_name_H-M   'P 1'
#
loop_
_entity.id
_entity.type
_entity.pdbx_description
1 polymer ?
#
loop_
_entity_poly.entity_id
_entity_poly.type
_entity_poly.pdbx_seq_one_letter_code
_entity_poly.pdbx_strand_id
1 'polypeptide(L)'
;MSTLLDIWNTIQMKLFPAFEQEFDPLTEQEREFIKIVSLLDLPEHTKVYNWQGFGRIRKSRLALAKAFIAKSIYMIETTDALIVYLKGCKNIRRLRGWELASQVPSAPTFSRAFSEFAKGELPQKIHEAMIKKHCGQKLAGHISRDSTAIESREKPVKMPMASAGPKRKPGRPRKDEPAAPNVLKRVELQAGRSLEENLSDLPTVCNVGTKKNSKGYKTTWVGYKLHLDCIDGDIPVSA
;
A
#
# COMPACT_ATOMS: atom_id res chain seq x y z
N MET A 1 -20.13 -8.12 10.23
CA MET A 1 -19.13 -7.92 11.29
C MET A 1 -18.77 -9.29 11.79
N SER A 2 -17.55 -9.76 11.49
CA SER A 2 -17.06 -11.03 12.02
C SER A 2 -16.92 -10.88 13.53
N THR A 3 -17.63 -11.71 14.28
CA THR A 3 -17.50 -11.73 15.75
C THR A 3 -16.12 -12.28 16.13
N LEU A 4 -15.67 -12.03 17.36
CA LEU A 4 -14.42 -12.62 17.89
C LEU A 4 -14.45 -14.16 17.71
N LEU A 5 -15.65 -14.75 17.79
CA LEU A 5 -15.93 -16.16 17.53
C LEU A 5 -15.66 -16.58 16.07
N ASP A 6 -15.94 -15.73 15.08
CA ASP A 6 -15.70 -16.05 13.66
C ASP A 6 -14.20 -16.02 13.31
N ILE A 7 -13.44 -15.10 13.93
CA ILE A 7 -11.98 -15.10 13.85
C ILE A 7 -11.42 -16.37 14.51
N TRP A 8 -12.01 -16.75 15.65
CA TRP A 8 -11.64 -17.94 16.42
C TRP A 8 -11.94 -19.24 15.69
N ASN A 9 -13.07 -19.34 14.99
CA ASN A 9 -13.50 -20.53 14.24
C ASN A 9 -12.63 -20.83 12.99
N THR A 10 -11.76 -19.90 12.56
CA THR A 10 -10.75 -20.19 11.53
C THR A 10 -9.51 -20.91 12.08
N ILE A 11 -9.37 -21.01 13.40
CA ILE A 11 -8.35 -21.81 14.08
C ILE A 11 -8.99 -23.18 14.32
N GLN A 12 -8.45 -24.23 13.72
CA GLN A 12 -8.95 -25.58 14.01
C GLN A 12 -8.63 -25.87 15.50
N MET A 13 -9.67 -25.98 16.32
CA MET A 13 -9.66 -26.01 17.80
C MET A 13 -9.03 -27.27 18.44
N LYS A 14 -8.06 -27.94 17.81
CA LYS A 14 -7.82 -29.39 18.01
C LYS A 14 -7.65 -29.84 19.45
N LEU A 15 -8.18 -31.03 19.75
CA LEU A 15 -8.20 -31.61 21.10
C LEU A 15 -6.80 -31.69 21.72
N PHE A 16 -5.73 -31.91 20.94
CA PHE A 16 -4.37 -31.88 21.49
C PHE A 16 -3.33 -31.19 20.57
N PRO A 17 -3.05 -29.89 20.77
CA PRO A 17 -2.30 -29.08 19.79
C PRO A 17 -0.75 -29.08 19.80
N ALA A 18 0.00 -29.52 20.80
CA ALA A 18 0.14 -30.88 21.32
C ALA A 18 -0.12 -30.87 22.82
N PHE A 19 -1.32 -31.31 23.21
CA PHE A 19 -1.83 -31.44 24.59
C PHE A 19 -1.83 -30.16 25.46
N GLU A 20 -2.67 -29.19 25.12
CA GLU A 20 -3.04 -28.04 25.98
C GLU A 20 -1.92 -27.04 26.33
N GLN A 21 -1.45 -26.33 25.30
CA GLN A 21 -0.91 -24.99 25.56
C GLN A 21 -2.05 -24.00 25.44
N GLU A 22 -2.54 -23.53 26.57
CA GLU A 22 -3.45 -22.38 26.65
C GLU A 22 -2.82 -21.18 25.92
N PHE A 23 -3.67 -20.30 25.38
CA PHE A 23 -3.17 -19.01 24.95
C PHE A 23 -2.65 -18.29 26.19
N ASP A 24 -1.40 -17.84 26.14
CA ASP A 24 -0.93 -16.89 27.13
C ASP A 24 -1.87 -15.67 27.10
N PRO A 25 -2.09 -14.96 28.21
CA PRO A 25 -2.93 -13.78 28.25
C PRO A 25 -2.61 -12.83 27.09
N LEU A 26 -3.65 -12.42 26.35
CA LEU A 26 -3.46 -11.59 25.17
C LEU A 26 -2.79 -10.27 25.55
N THR A 27 -1.65 -10.01 24.92
CA THR A 27 -0.94 -8.74 25.02
C THR A 27 -1.76 -7.61 24.39
N GLU A 28 -1.45 -6.36 24.71
CA GLU A 28 -2.19 -5.21 24.15
C GLU A 28 -2.09 -5.16 22.62
N GLN A 29 -0.92 -5.44 22.05
CA GLN A 29 -0.72 -5.52 20.59
C GLN A 29 -1.54 -6.63 19.94
N GLU A 30 -1.73 -7.76 20.62
CA GLU A 30 -2.58 -8.85 20.12
C GLU A 30 -4.06 -8.47 20.14
N ARG A 31 -4.51 -7.75 21.16
CA ARG A 31 -5.88 -7.20 21.24
C ARG A 31 -6.11 -6.16 20.16
N GLU A 32 -5.15 -5.26 19.96
CA GLU A 32 -5.18 -4.28 18.87
C GLU A 32 -5.28 -4.97 17.51
N PHE A 33 -4.48 -6.01 17.27
CA PHE A 33 -4.58 -6.81 16.07
C PHE A 33 -5.97 -7.43 15.87
N ILE A 34 -6.57 -8.01 16.91
CA ILE A 34 -7.90 -8.60 16.82
C ILE A 34 -8.93 -7.53 16.46
N LYS A 35 -8.87 -6.35 17.09
CA LYS A 35 -9.75 -5.21 16.76
C LYS A 35 -9.63 -4.82 15.30
N ILE A 36 -8.40 -4.66 14.80
CA ILE A 36 -8.13 -4.28 13.40
C ILE A 36 -8.67 -5.34 12.44
N VAL A 37 -8.36 -6.62 12.65
CA VAL A 37 -8.84 -7.68 11.74
C VAL A 37 -10.35 -7.85 11.76
N SER A 38 -10.99 -7.64 12.91
CA SER A 38 -12.46 -7.64 13.03
C SER A 38 -13.11 -6.51 12.22
N LEU A 39 -12.42 -5.37 12.12
CA LEU A 39 -12.90 -4.20 11.40
C LEU A 39 -12.75 -4.35 9.87
N LEU A 40 -11.68 -4.99 9.41
CA LEU A 40 -11.30 -5.07 7.98
C LEU A 40 -12.09 -6.09 7.15
N ASP A 41 -12.93 -6.93 7.75
CA ASP A 41 -13.68 -8.03 7.09
C ASP A 41 -12.86 -8.81 6.05
N LEU A 42 -11.62 -9.15 6.41
CA LEU A 42 -10.65 -9.79 5.51
C LEU A 42 -11.17 -11.04 4.79
N PRO A 43 -12.01 -11.91 5.39
CA PRO A 43 -12.53 -13.08 4.68
C PRO A 43 -13.27 -12.70 3.39
N GLU A 44 -14.02 -11.59 3.37
CA GLU A 44 -14.76 -11.16 2.18
C GLU A 44 -13.81 -10.77 1.05
N HIS A 45 -12.82 -9.94 1.35
CA HIS A 45 -11.86 -9.43 0.37
C HIS A 45 -10.84 -10.49 -0.10
N THR A 46 -10.59 -11.53 0.70
CA THR A 46 -9.60 -12.56 0.37
C THR A 46 -10.16 -13.76 -0.41
N LYS A 47 -11.50 -13.91 -0.51
CA LYS A 47 -12.17 -14.99 -1.25
C LYS A 47 -11.68 -15.13 -2.69
N VAL A 48 -11.44 -14.02 -3.37
CA VAL A 48 -11.01 -13.97 -4.78
C VAL A 48 -9.66 -14.67 -4.98
N TYR A 49 -8.83 -14.76 -3.94
CA TYR A 49 -7.51 -15.39 -4.00
C TYR A 49 -7.49 -16.84 -3.52
N ASN A 50 -8.66 -17.41 -3.22
CA ASN A 50 -8.76 -18.81 -2.80
C ASN A 50 -8.36 -19.76 -3.93
N TRP A 51 -7.84 -20.92 -3.53
CA TRP A 51 -7.45 -21.95 -4.49
C TRP A 51 -8.70 -22.54 -5.17
N GLN A 52 -8.71 -22.55 -6.50
CA GLN A 52 -9.87 -22.96 -7.32
C GLN A 52 -9.82 -24.43 -7.77
N GLY A 53 -9.04 -25.29 -7.11
CA GLY A 53 -9.05 -26.74 -7.39
C GLY A 53 -7.96 -27.26 -8.33
N PHE A 54 -7.18 -26.39 -8.99
CA PHE A 54 -6.14 -26.82 -9.94
C PHE A 54 -4.72 -26.76 -9.36
N GLY A 55 -3.99 -27.87 -9.48
CA GLY A 55 -2.56 -27.98 -9.12
C GLY A 55 -2.30 -28.08 -7.62
N ARG A 56 -1.12 -27.62 -7.18
CA ARG A 56 -0.72 -27.67 -5.77
C ARG A 56 -1.57 -26.71 -4.91
N ILE A 57 -2.17 -27.24 -3.84
CA ILE A 57 -2.92 -26.45 -2.86
C ILE A 57 -2.08 -25.28 -2.36
N ARG A 58 -2.61 -24.07 -2.50
CA ARG A 58 -1.94 -22.84 -2.07
C ARG A 58 -2.03 -22.67 -0.55
N LYS A 59 -1.03 -22.01 0.02
CA LYS A 59 -1.10 -21.55 1.41
C LYS A 59 -2.19 -20.47 1.53
N SER A 60 -2.92 -20.49 2.65
CA SER A 60 -4.05 -19.59 2.91
C SER A 60 -3.67 -18.13 2.71
N ARG A 61 -4.37 -17.45 1.80
CA ARG A 61 -4.20 -16.02 1.53
C ARG A 61 -4.75 -15.15 2.66
N LEU A 62 -5.82 -15.61 3.32
CA LEU A 62 -6.33 -14.98 4.53
C LEU A 62 -5.26 -14.95 5.65
N ALA A 63 -4.60 -16.08 5.91
CA ALA A 63 -3.54 -16.16 6.93
C ALA A 63 -2.36 -15.23 6.60
N LEU A 64 -1.96 -15.18 5.33
CA LEU A 64 -0.90 -14.29 4.85
C LEU A 64 -1.28 -12.81 4.95
N ALA A 65 -2.53 -12.45 4.61
CA ALA A 65 -3.05 -11.09 4.77
C ALA A 65 -3.03 -10.65 6.25
N LYS A 66 -3.53 -11.51 7.15
CA LYS A 66 -3.45 -11.28 8.60
C LYS A 66 -1.99 -11.13 9.09
N ALA A 67 -1.04 -11.87 8.49
CA ALA A 67 0.39 -11.77 8.83
C ALA A 67 1.01 -10.44 8.35
N PHE A 68 0.61 -9.90 7.20
CA PHE A 68 1.05 -8.57 6.78
C PHE A 68 0.51 -7.46 7.68
N ILE A 69 -0.73 -7.58 8.18
CA ILE A 69 -1.28 -6.66 9.18
C ILE A 69 -0.52 -6.78 10.51
N ALA A 70 -0.10 -7.99 10.89
CA ALA A 70 0.81 -8.18 12.02
C ALA A 70 2.11 -7.41 11.82
N LYS A 71 2.70 -7.53 10.63
CA LYS A 71 3.96 -6.85 10.29
C LYS A 71 3.87 -5.34 10.52
N SER A 72 2.76 -4.71 10.16
CA SER A 72 2.56 -3.27 10.36
C SER A 72 2.33 -2.89 11.82
N ILE A 73 1.51 -3.65 12.57
CA ILE A 73 1.24 -3.35 14.00
C ILE A 73 2.50 -3.49 14.85
N TYR A 74 3.30 -4.53 14.58
CA TYR A 74 4.53 -4.81 15.32
C TYR A 74 5.74 -4.05 14.76
N MET A 75 5.54 -3.18 13.76
CA MET A 75 6.60 -2.38 13.11
C MET A 75 7.81 -3.23 12.66
N ILE A 76 7.55 -4.45 12.18
CA ILE A 76 8.59 -5.35 11.72
C ILE A 76 9.02 -4.95 10.31
N GLU A 77 10.28 -4.61 10.13
CA GLU A 77 10.78 -4.08 8.84
C GLU A 77 10.79 -5.13 7.72
N THR A 78 11.37 -6.30 7.98
CA THR A 78 11.63 -7.32 6.95
C THR A 78 10.68 -8.52 7.04
N THR A 79 10.43 -9.16 5.89
CA THR A 79 9.59 -10.37 5.85
C THR A 79 10.27 -11.55 6.51
N ASP A 80 11.61 -11.62 6.48
CA ASP A 80 12.37 -12.68 7.15
C ASP A 80 12.27 -12.54 8.67
N ALA A 81 12.37 -11.32 9.20
CA ALA A 81 12.14 -11.06 10.63
C ALA A 81 10.72 -11.43 11.04
N LEU A 82 9.71 -11.14 10.20
CA LEU A 82 8.33 -11.55 10.45
C LEU A 82 8.20 -13.09 10.53
N ILE A 83 8.86 -13.83 9.65
CA ILE A 83 8.83 -15.30 9.65
C ILE A 83 9.47 -15.85 10.92
N VAL A 84 10.62 -15.31 11.33
CA VAL A 84 11.28 -15.69 12.59
C VAL A 84 10.37 -15.42 13.78
N TYR A 85 9.76 -14.23 13.82
CA TYR A 85 8.84 -13.83 14.88
C TYR A 85 7.61 -14.75 14.97
N LEU A 86 6.96 -15.04 13.83
CA LEU A 86 5.82 -15.96 13.76
C LEU A 86 6.18 -17.39 14.20
N LYS A 87 7.41 -17.84 13.96
CA LYS A 87 7.86 -19.16 14.42
C LYS A 87 8.10 -19.18 15.93
N GLY A 88 8.60 -18.08 16.51
CA GLY A 88 8.85 -17.94 17.95
C GLY A 88 7.59 -17.76 18.80
N CYS A 89 6.67 -16.89 18.36
CA CYS A 89 5.50 -16.51 19.16
C CYS A 89 4.26 -17.34 18.81
N LYS A 90 3.75 -18.12 19.77
CA LYS A 90 2.61 -19.05 19.55
C LYS A 90 1.29 -18.31 19.36
N ASN A 91 0.97 -17.36 20.24
CA ASN A 91 -0.29 -16.61 20.22
C ASN A 91 -0.53 -15.91 18.88
N ILE A 92 0.42 -15.07 18.47
CA ILE A 92 0.31 -14.34 17.20
C ILE A 92 0.20 -15.29 16.01
N ARG A 93 0.99 -16.38 15.97
CA ARG A 93 0.95 -17.39 14.92
C ARG A 93 -0.43 -18.04 14.81
N ARG A 94 -1.03 -18.43 15.95
CA ARG A 94 -2.36 -19.02 16.01
C ARG A 94 -3.46 -18.04 15.60
N LEU A 95 -3.37 -16.78 16.03
CA LEU A 95 -4.28 -15.71 15.59
C LEU A 95 -4.28 -15.51 14.06
N ARG A 96 -3.19 -15.89 13.37
CA ARG A 96 -3.11 -15.90 11.90
C ARG A 96 -3.63 -17.18 11.25
N GLY A 97 -3.98 -18.21 12.01
CA GLY A 97 -4.47 -19.49 11.52
C GLY A 97 -3.38 -20.56 11.35
N TRP A 98 -2.23 -20.41 12.01
CA TRP A 98 -1.17 -21.42 12.05
C TRP A 98 -1.01 -21.96 13.48
N GLU A 99 -1.27 -23.24 13.68
CA GLU A 99 -1.06 -23.92 14.96
C GLU A 99 0.43 -24.16 15.21
N LEU A 100 1.11 -24.70 14.19
CA LEU A 100 2.50 -25.17 14.27
C LEU A 100 3.45 -24.22 13.55
N ALA A 101 4.68 -24.09 14.06
CA ALA A 101 5.73 -23.28 13.42
C ALA A 101 6.07 -23.79 12.00
N SER A 102 5.90 -25.08 11.72
CA SER A 102 6.09 -25.69 10.40
C SER A 102 5.05 -25.27 9.36
N GLN A 103 3.90 -24.73 9.79
CA GLN A 103 2.86 -24.26 8.88
C GLN A 103 3.16 -22.86 8.33
N VAL A 104 4.02 -22.08 9.00
CA VAL A 104 4.44 -20.74 8.59
C VAL A 104 5.14 -20.83 7.22
N PRO A 105 4.62 -20.14 6.19
CA PRO A 105 5.19 -20.21 4.84
C PRO A 105 6.61 -19.63 4.75
N SER A 106 7.33 -20.04 3.71
CA SER A 106 8.66 -19.51 3.38
C SER A 106 8.59 -18.09 2.79
N ALA A 107 9.69 -17.35 2.83
CA ALA A 107 9.80 -15.99 2.28
C ALA A 107 9.35 -15.87 0.81
N PRO A 108 9.69 -16.80 -0.11
CA PRO A 108 9.19 -16.76 -1.49
C PRO A 108 7.67 -16.89 -1.60
N THR A 109 7.02 -17.53 -0.62
CA THR A 109 5.56 -17.65 -0.58
C THR A 109 4.92 -16.34 -0.14
N PHE A 110 5.50 -15.66 0.86
CA PHE A 110 5.10 -14.32 1.27
C PHE A 110 5.27 -13.31 0.13
N SER A 111 6.42 -13.31 -0.54
CA SER A 111 6.69 -12.43 -1.67
C SER A 111 5.66 -12.61 -2.79
N ARG A 112 5.38 -13.86 -3.19
CA ARG A 112 4.34 -14.15 -4.19
C ARG A 112 2.94 -13.71 -3.75
N ALA A 113 2.61 -13.85 -2.46
CA ALA A 113 1.34 -13.36 -1.90
C ALA A 113 1.24 -11.84 -2.00
N PHE A 114 2.30 -11.15 -1.59
CA PHE A 114 2.36 -9.69 -1.63
C PHE A 114 2.21 -9.17 -3.04
N SER A 115 2.91 -9.76 -4.03
CA SER A 115 2.76 -9.38 -5.43
C SER A 115 1.34 -9.58 -5.95
N GLU A 116 0.65 -10.65 -5.52
CA GLU A 116 -0.74 -10.92 -5.91
C GLU A 116 -1.71 -9.91 -5.27
N PHE A 117 -1.52 -9.59 -3.99
CA PHE A 117 -2.30 -8.58 -3.28
C PHE A 117 -2.09 -7.17 -3.85
N ALA A 118 -0.86 -6.82 -4.21
CA ALA A 118 -0.53 -5.55 -4.85
C ALA A 118 -1.19 -5.44 -6.22
N LYS A 119 -1.09 -6.48 -7.06
CA LYS A 119 -1.75 -6.52 -8.39
C LYS A 119 -3.27 -6.45 -8.30
N GLY A 120 -3.84 -7.07 -7.27
CA GLY A 120 -5.29 -7.06 -7.04
C GLY A 120 -5.78 -5.89 -6.20
N GLU A 121 -4.90 -4.97 -5.80
CA GLU A 121 -5.20 -3.78 -4.99
C GLU A 121 -5.96 -4.11 -3.70
N LEU A 122 -5.56 -5.21 -3.03
CA LEU A 122 -6.26 -5.71 -1.85
C LEU A 122 -6.35 -4.65 -0.73
N PRO A 123 -5.27 -3.96 -0.32
CA PRO A 123 -5.36 -2.91 0.69
C PRO A 123 -6.29 -1.77 0.29
N GLN A 124 -6.26 -1.34 -0.98
CA GLN A 124 -7.10 -0.26 -1.50
C GLN A 124 -8.58 -0.65 -1.42
N LYS A 125 -8.93 -1.86 -1.84
CA LYS A 125 -10.32 -2.36 -1.79
C LYS A 125 -10.86 -2.48 -0.37
N ILE A 126 -10.03 -2.95 0.57
CA ILE A 126 -10.40 -3.02 1.99
C ILE A 126 -10.62 -1.60 2.54
N HIS A 127 -9.71 -0.68 2.23
CA HIS A 127 -9.77 0.71 2.67
C HIS A 127 -11.01 1.42 2.11
N GLU A 128 -11.27 1.28 0.82
CA GLU A 128 -12.46 1.82 0.15
C GLU A 128 -13.75 1.30 0.78
N ALA A 129 -13.84 -0.01 1.03
CA ALA A 129 -14.99 -0.63 1.69
C ALA A 129 -15.19 -0.10 3.12
N MET A 130 -14.09 0.07 3.86
CA MET A 130 -14.11 0.64 5.21
C MET A 130 -14.61 2.09 5.20
N ILE A 131 -14.08 2.93 4.30
CA ILE A 131 -14.50 4.32 4.16
C ILE A 131 -15.98 4.40 3.78
N LYS A 132 -16.42 3.66 2.77
CA LYS A 132 -17.82 3.66 2.34
C LYS A 132 -18.76 3.28 3.49
N LYS A 133 -18.39 2.28 4.28
CA LYS A 133 -19.18 1.78 5.41
C LYS A 133 -19.24 2.73 6.59
N HIS A 134 -18.14 3.37 6.96
CA HIS A 134 -18.03 4.15 8.22
C HIS A 134 -18.06 5.67 8.02
N CYS A 135 -17.69 6.15 6.84
CA CYS A 135 -17.53 7.57 6.52
C CYS A 135 -18.35 8.02 5.31
N GLY A 136 -19.04 7.11 4.58
CA GLY A 136 -19.71 7.45 3.33
C GLY A 136 -20.82 8.52 3.42
N GLN A 137 -21.44 8.68 4.59
CA GLN A 137 -22.46 9.72 4.84
C GLN A 137 -21.88 10.98 5.51
N LYS A 138 -20.60 10.96 5.87
CA LYS A 138 -19.96 12.09 6.56
C LYS A 138 -19.41 13.06 5.55
N LEU A 139 -19.62 14.34 5.80
CA LEU A 139 -18.98 15.40 5.04
C LEU A 139 -17.52 15.56 5.49
N ALA A 140 -16.58 15.49 4.54
CA ALA A 140 -15.20 15.87 4.79
C ALA A 140 -15.08 17.40 4.71
N GLY A 141 -14.84 18.06 5.85
CA GLY A 141 -14.76 19.52 5.92
C GLY A 141 -13.41 20.04 5.44
N HIS A 142 -12.33 19.41 5.88
CA HIS A 142 -10.97 19.81 5.55
C HIS A 142 -10.20 18.68 4.86
N ILE A 143 -9.32 19.07 3.95
CA ILE A 143 -8.37 18.17 3.29
C ILE A 143 -6.98 18.72 3.54
N SER A 144 -6.16 17.94 4.25
CA SER A 144 -4.73 18.19 4.37
C SER A 144 -4.01 17.45 3.26
N ARG A 145 -3.33 18.19 2.38
CA ARG A 145 -2.53 17.62 1.29
C ARG A 145 -1.06 17.75 1.60
N ASP A 146 -0.35 16.64 1.60
CA ASP A 146 1.11 16.64 1.69
C ASP A 146 1.73 15.74 0.63
N SER A 147 3.04 15.85 0.45
CA SER A 147 3.77 14.97 -0.43
C SER A 147 5.13 14.60 0.13
N THR A 148 5.48 13.32 0.01
CA THR A 148 6.75 12.79 0.48
C THR A 148 7.51 12.09 -0.64
N ALA A 149 8.84 12.15 -0.56
CA ALA A 149 9.72 11.43 -1.46
C ALA A 149 9.79 9.96 -1.02
N ILE A 150 9.58 9.04 -1.95
CA ILE A 150 9.79 7.60 -1.71
C ILE A 150 11.05 7.21 -2.47
N GLU A 151 12.09 6.85 -1.74
CA GLU A 151 13.32 6.33 -2.33
C GLU A 151 13.08 4.91 -2.83
N SER A 152 13.45 4.65 -4.08
CA SER A 152 13.40 3.32 -4.69
C SER A 152 14.79 2.88 -5.14
N ARG A 153 15.00 1.56 -5.14
CA ARG A 153 16.21 0.92 -5.67
C ARG A 153 16.10 0.60 -7.17
N GLU A 154 14.96 0.94 -7.78
CA GLU A 154 14.75 0.78 -9.21
C GLU A 154 15.59 1.76 -10.03
N LYS A 155 15.98 1.34 -11.24
CA LYS A 155 16.70 2.24 -12.15
C LYS A 155 15.73 3.29 -12.70
N PRO A 156 16.07 4.59 -12.65
CA PRO A 156 15.21 5.63 -13.17
C PRO A 156 15.10 5.52 -14.69
N VAL A 157 13.88 5.70 -15.22
CA VAL A 157 13.64 5.68 -16.65
C VAL A 157 14.25 6.93 -17.28
N LYS A 158 15.09 6.73 -18.31
CA LYS A 158 15.62 7.84 -19.11
C LYS A 158 14.48 8.42 -19.96
N MET A 159 13.97 9.58 -19.56
CA MET A 159 13.04 10.32 -20.41
C MET A 159 13.77 10.81 -21.66
N PRO A 160 13.16 10.68 -22.86
CA PRO A 160 13.74 11.26 -24.06
C PRO A 160 13.88 12.77 -23.85
N MET A 161 15.09 13.30 -24.06
CA MET A 161 15.29 14.74 -24.04
C MET A 161 14.42 15.33 -25.14
N ALA A 162 13.49 16.22 -24.78
CA ALA A 162 12.77 17.01 -25.77
C ALA A 162 13.81 17.65 -26.69
N SER A 163 13.68 17.43 -28.01
CA SER A 163 14.58 18.00 -28.99
C SER A 163 14.67 19.49 -28.73
N ALA A 164 15.87 19.98 -28.42
CA ALA A 164 16.08 21.40 -28.18
C ALA A 164 15.54 22.14 -29.41
N GLY A 165 14.51 22.97 -29.19
CA GLY A 165 13.97 23.81 -30.25
C GLY A 165 15.08 24.65 -30.88
N PRO A 166 14.91 25.12 -32.13
CA PRO A 166 15.92 25.89 -32.82
C PRO A 166 16.41 27.05 -31.94
N LYS A 167 17.72 27.10 -31.67
CA LYS A 167 18.33 28.16 -30.86
C LYS A 167 18.05 29.50 -31.53
N ARG A 168 17.23 30.34 -30.89
CA ARG A 168 17.00 31.71 -31.34
C ARG A 168 18.29 32.51 -31.18
N LYS A 169 18.55 33.40 -32.14
CA LYS A 169 19.66 34.36 -32.00
C LYS A 169 19.39 35.23 -30.77
N PRO A 170 20.42 35.53 -29.95
CA PRO A 170 20.25 36.44 -28.82
C PRO A 170 19.76 37.80 -29.32
N GLY A 171 18.64 38.28 -28.78
CA GLY A 171 18.03 39.54 -29.17
C GLY A 171 16.50 39.53 -29.10
N ARG A 172 15.89 40.71 -29.30
CA ARG A 172 14.44 40.87 -29.42
C ARG A 172 13.97 40.17 -30.71
N PRO A 173 12.86 39.40 -30.68
CA PRO A 173 12.24 38.85 -31.88
C PRO A 173 11.95 39.94 -32.90
N ARG A 174 12.12 39.66 -34.20
CA ARG A 174 11.75 40.63 -35.24
C ARG A 174 10.23 40.86 -35.21
N LYS A 175 9.78 42.08 -35.52
CA LYS A 175 8.37 42.48 -35.43
C LYS A 175 7.42 41.60 -36.26
N ASP A 176 7.94 40.99 -37.32
CA ASP A 176 7.19 40.14 -38.26
C ASP A 176 7.38 38.62 -38.01
N GLU A 177 8.14 38.24 -36.97
CA GLU A 177 8.27 36.83 -36.58
C GLU A 177 7.10 36.42 -35.67
N PRO A 178 6.32 35.38 -36.04
CA PRO A 178 5.26 34.88 -35.17
C PRO A 178 5.87 34.40 -33.86
N ALA A 179 5.25 34.82 -32.73
CA ALA A 179 5.58 34.29 -31.42
C ALA A 179 5.44 32.76 -31.46
N ALA A 180 6.38 32.04 -30.85
CA ALA A 180 6.23 30.60 -30.74
C ALA A 180 4.95 30.31 -29.95
N PRO A 181 4.13 29.34 -30.36
CA PRO A 181 2.96 28.96 -29.59
C PRO A 181 3.42 28.59 -28.18
N ASN A 182 2.83 29.24 -27.18
CA ASN A 182 3.13 28.97 -25.79
C ASN A 182 2.60 27.57 -25.47
N VAL A 183 3.49 26.59 -25.38
CA VAL A 183 3.10 25.24 -24.99
C VAL A 183 2.61 25.32 -23.55
N LEU A 184 1.31 25.08 -23.36
CA LEU A 184 0.68 25.12 -22.04
C LEU A 184 1.41 24.19 -21.08
N LYS A 185 1.65 24.67 -19.86
CA LYS A 185 2.25 23.84 -18.80
C LYS A 185 1.26 22.77 -18.37
N ARG A 186 1.75 21.65 -17.85
CA ARG A 186 0.91 20.56 -17.31
C ARG A 186 -0.19 21.07 -16.36
N VAL A 187 0.15 21.99 -15.44
CA VAL A 187 -0.80 22.57 -14.48
C VAL A 187 -1.91 23.38 -15.17
N GLU A 188 -1.60 24.07 -16.27
CA GLU A 188 -2.58 24.84 -17.04
C GLU A 188 -3.52 23.90 -17.81
N LEU A 189 -3.01 22.77 -18.31
CA LEU A 189 -3.80 21.74 -18.97
C LEU A 189 -4.76 21.02 -18.03
N GLN A 190 -4.37 20.84 -16.76
CA GLN A 190 -5.18 20.11 -15.77
C GLN A 190 -6.56 20.71 -15.53
N ALA A 191 -6.69 22.05 -15.59
CA ALA A 191 -7.95 22.75 -15.35
C ALA A 191 -9.00 22.50 -16.43
N GLY A 192 -8.59 22.19 -17.66
CA GLY A 192 -9.49 21.96 -18.80
C GLY A 192 -9.68 20.49 -19.18
N ARG A 193 -9.03 19.56 -18.47
CA ARG A 193 -9.06 18.11 -18.73
C ARG A 193 -9.97 17.38 -17.78
N SER A 194 -10.40 16.18 -18.17
CA SER A 194 -11.11 15.30 -17.24
C SER A 194 -10.18 14.80 -16.13
N LEU A 195 -10.75 14.35 -15.01
CA LEU A 195 -9.98 13.76 -13.92
C LEU A 195 -9.22 12.51 -14.39
N GLU A 196 -9.86 11.67 -15.20
CA GLU A 196 -9.28 10.43 -15.74
C GLU A 196 -8.05 10.72 -16.62
N GLU A 197 -8.15 11.73 -17.49
CA GLU A 197 -7.02 12.19 -18.30
C GLU A 197 -5.88 12.70 -17.42
N ASN A 198 -6.20 13.50 -16.39
CA ASN A 198 -5.20 14.03 -15.47
C ASN A 198 -4.48 12.92 -14.69
N LEU A 199 -5.21 11.89 -14.24
CA LEU A 199 -4.65 10.73 -13.55
C LEU A 199 -3.75 9.91 -14.50
N SER A 200 -4.17 9.74 -15.75
CA SER A 200 -3.39 9.00 -16.75
C SER A 200 -2.07 9.69 -17.15
N ASP A 201 -1.98 11.03 -17.04
CA ASP A 201 -0.77 11.81 -17.32
C ASP A 201 0.25 11.77 -16.16
N LEU A 202 -0.13 11.26 -14.98
CA LEU A 202 0.78 11.16 -13.84
C LEU A 202 1.86 10.09 -14.10
N PRO A 203 3.14 10.38 -13.79
CA PRO A 203 4.22 9.43 -14.01
C PRO A 203 4.13 8.28 -12.99
N THR A 204 3.97 7.05 -13.49
CA THR A 204 3.92 5.82 -12.68
C THR A 204 5.25 5.07 -12.62
N VAL A 205 6.31 5.64 -13.20
CA VAL A 205 7.65 5.02 -13.29
C VAL A 205 8.65 5.71 -12.38
N CYS A 206 9.63 4.93 -11.87
CA CYS A 206 10.75 5.46 -11.11
C CYS A 206 11.50 6.54 -11.89
N ASN A 207 11.74 7.69 -11.26
CA ASN A 207 12.44 8.83 -11.85
C ASN A 207 13.35 9.52 -10.82
N VAL A 208 14.11 10.53 -11.26
CA VAL A 208 14.94 11.36 -10.40
C VAL A 208 14.15 12.57 -9.93
N GLY A 209 13.77 12.58 -8.66
CA GLY A 209 13.17 13.73 -8.00
C GLY A 209 14.21 14.77 -7.60
N THR A 210 13.82 16.03 -7.56
CA THR A 210 14.65 17.14 -7.10
C THR A 210 13.81 18.10 -6.27
N LYS A 211 14.34 18.55 -5.12
CA LYS A 211 13.74 19.60 -4.28
C LYS A 211 14.84 20.56 -3.82
N LYS A 212 14.49 21.83 -3.60
CA LYS A 212 15.36 22.75 -2.84
C LYS A 212 15.00 22.66 -1.36
N ASN A 213 15.99 22.45 -0.50
CA ASN A 213 15.78 22.46 0.94
C ASN A 213 15.60 23.90 1.46
N SER A 214 15.24 24.04 2.75
CA SER A 214 15.06 25.34 3.41
C SER A 214 16.31 26.22 3.42
N LYS A 215 17.50 25.62 3.25
CA LYS A 215 18.79 26.30 3.13
C LYS A 215 19.16 26.68 1.69
N GLY A 216 18.28 26.44 0.72
CA GLY A 216 18.48 26.73 -0.70
C GLY A 216 19.28 25.69 -1.50
N TYR A 217 19.78 24.62 -0.86
CA TYR A 217 20.52 23.57 -1.54
C TYR A 217 19.59 22.60 -2.28
N LYS A 218 20.05 22.15 -3.46
CA LYS A 218 19.37 21.14 -4.27
C LYS A 218 19.59 19.75 -3.67
N THR A 219 18.54 19.09 -3.25
CA THR A 219 18.53 17.66 -2.90
C THR A 219 17.86 16.87 -4.01
N THR A 220 18.38 15.68 -4.28
CA THR A 220 17.88 14.78 -5.32
C THR A 220 17.66 13.40 -4.74
N TRP A 221 16.62 12.70 -5.20
CA TRP A 221 16.36 11.31 -4.85
C TRP A 221 15.98 10.52 -6.09
N VAL A 222 16.17 9.20 -6.05
CA VAL A 222 15.73 8.28 -7.09
C VAL A 222 14.54 7.51 -6.55
N GLY A 223 13.40 7.58 -7.25
CA GLY A 223 12.20 6.87 -6.85
C GLY A 223 10.93 7.59 -7.26
N TYR A 224 10.00 7.66 -6.32
CA TYR A 224 8.63 8.14 -6.52
C TYR A 224 8.36 9.37 -5.65
N LYS A 225 7.25 10.04 -5.93
CA LYS A 225 6.71 11.10 -5.08
C LYS A 225 5.27 10.75 -4.75
N LEU A 226 5.02 10.43 -3.48
CA LEU A 226 3.67 10.17 -2.99
C LEU A 226 3.02 11.49 -2.64
N HIS A 227 1.83 11.72 -3.17
CA HIS A 227 0.93 12.79 -2.74
C HIS A 227 -0.15 12.13 -1.90
N LEU A 228 -0.46 12.65 -0.73
CA LEU A 228 -1.47 12.05 0.15
C LEU A 228 -2.41 13.14 0.63
N ASP A 229 -3.70 12.89 0.43
CA ASP A 229 -4.76 13.74 0.99
C ASP A 229 -5.39 13.01 2.17
N CYS A 230 -5.35 13.64 3.34
CA CYS A 230 -5.99 13.16 4.56
C CYS A 230 -7.12 14.09 4.98
N ILE A 231 -8.23 13.52 5.43
CA ILE A 231 -9.36 14.24 6.03
C ILE A 231 -9.29 14.22 7.56
N ASP A 232 -10.25 14.89 8.20
CA ASP A 232 -10.42 14.91 9.65
C ASP A 232 -10.35 13.47 10.25
N GLY A 233 -9.49 13.28 11.26
CA GLY A 233 -9.21 11.97 11.86
C GLY A 233 -8.09 11.18 11.20
N ASP A 234 -7.21 11.86 10.44
CA ASP A 234 -6.03 11.29 9.76
C ASP A 234 -6.39 10.14 8.79
N ILE A 235 -7.58 10.21 8.19
CA ILE A 235 -8.05 9.18 7.25
C ILE A 235 -7.57 9.55 5.85
N PRO A 236 -6.73 8.71 5.19
CA PRO A 236 -6.31 8.97 3.83
C PRO A 236 -7.46 8.76 2.85
N VAL A 237 -7.71 9.71 1.96
CA VAL A 237 -8.81 9.66 0.97
C VAL A 237 -8.31 9.66 -0.48
N SER A 238 -7.11 10.14 -0.74
CA SER A 238 -6.47 10.07 -2.06
C SER A 238 -4.95 9.89 -1.92
N ALA A 239 -4.34 9.17 -2.87
CA ALA A 239 -2.91 8.84 -2.91
C ALA A 239 -2.37 8.74 -4.35
#